data_AF-A0A2Z6N7D4-F1
#
_entry.id   AF-A0A2Z6N7D4-F1
#
_cell.length_a   1.000
_cell.length_b   1.000
_cell.length_c   1.000
_cell.angle_alpha   90.00
_cell.angle_beta   90.00
_cell.angle_gamma   90.00
#
_symmetry.space_group_name_H-M   'P 1'
#
loop_
_entity.id
_entity.type
_entity.pdbx_description
1 polymer ?
#
loop_
_entity_poly.entity_id
_entity_poly.type
_entity_poly.pdbx_seq_one_letter_code
_entity_poly.pdbx_strand_id
1 'polypeptide(L)'
;GSTQATRLTAARQIGEIAKSHPQDLTSLLKKVSQYLRSKKWDTRVAAAHAIGSIAENVKHISLNELIGSVVTKMSESGISCSVDDLCAWPYLQAKITGSSFRRLFNQ
;
A
#
# COMPACT_ATOMS: atom_id res chain seq x y z
N GLY A 1 -21.64 -12.69 -0.84
CA GLY A 1 -21.69 -13.42 -2.13
C GLY A 1 -21.87 -14.90 -1.85
N SER A 2 -22.90 -15.51 -2.46
CA SER A 2 -23.24 -16.93 -2.25
C SER A 2 -22.16 -17.88 -2.80
N THR A 3 -21.46 -17.47 -3.86
CA THR A 3 -20.38 -18.26 -4.49
C THR A 3 -19.00 -17.66 -4.23
N GLN A 4 -17.96 -18.47 -4.37
CA GLN A 4 -16.56 -18.04 -4.28
C GLN A 4 -16.22 -16.99 -5.35
N ALA A 5 -16.68 -17.19 -6.59
CA ALA A 5 -16.48 -16.23 -7.68
C ALA A 5 -17.03 -14.84 -7.32
N THR A 6 -18.24 -14.76 -6.77
CA THR A 6 -18.82 -13.48 -6.33
C THR A 6 -17.98 -12.84 -5.21
N ARG A 7 -17.42 -13.63 -4.29
CA ARG A 7 -16.55 -13.10 -3.21
C ARG A 7 -15.26 -12.51 -3.78
N LEU A 8 -14.64 -13.16 -4.76
CA LEU A 8 -13.43 -12.67 -5.42
C LEU A 8 -13.70 -11.40 -6.24
N THR A 9 -14.79 -11.36 -7.00
CA THR A 9 -15.19 -10.16 -7.74
C THR A 9 -15.45 -8.97 -6.81
N ALA A 10 -16.15 -9.20 -5.69
CA ALA A 10 -16.36 -8.18 -4.68
C ALA A 10 -15.05 -7.69 -4.05
N ALA A 11 -14.11 -8.61 -3.77
CA ALA A 11 -12.78 -8.25 -3.26
C ALA A 11 -12.01 -7.33 -4.24
N ARG A 12 -12.08 -7.62 -5.54
CA ARG A 12 -11.49 -6.77 -6.58
C ARG A 12 -12.12 -5.38 -6.61
N GLN A 13 -13.45 -5.30 -6.56
CA GLN A 13 -14.17 -4.02 -6.51
C GLN A 13 -13.78 -3.18 -5.30
N ILE A 14 -13.58 -3.80 -4.13
CA ILE A 14 -13.09 -3.11 -2.93
C ILE A 14 -11.70 -2.50 -3.17
N GLY A 15 -10.80 -3.22 -3.87
CA GLY A 15 -9.49 -2.69 -4.24
C GLY A 15 -9.57 -1.47 -5.16
N GLU A 16 -10.43 -1.50 -6.17
CA GLU A 16 -10.64 -0.34 -7.07
C GLU A 16 -11.19 0.88 -6.33
N ILE A 17 -12.14 0.67 -5.40
CA ILE A 17 -12.69 1.74 -4.55
C ILE A 17 -11.58 2.36 -3.68
N ALA A 18 -10.69 1.53 -3.13
CA ALA A 18 -9.58 2.01 -2.31
C ALA A 18 -8.61 2.90 -3.10
N LYS A 19 -8.44 2.62 -4.40
CA LYS A 19 -7.62 3.42 -5.31
C LYS A 19 -8.28 4.75 -5.67
N SER A 20 -9.59 4.79 -5.88
CA SER A 20 -10.31 6.03 -6.23
C SER A 20 -10.55 6.95 -5.03
N HIS A 21 -10.54 6.41 -3.80
CA HIS A 21 -10.79 7.17 -2.57
C HIS A 21 -9.69 6.95 -1.52
N PRO A 22 -8.46 7.46 -1.74
CA PRO A 22 -7.34 7.24 -0.83
C PRO A 22 -7.56 7.83 0.58
N GLN A 23 -8.40 8.86 0.72
CA GLN A 23 -8.76 9.45 2.02
C GLN A 23 -9.54 8.48 2.93
N ASP A 24 -10.28 7.53 2.34
CA ASP A 24 -11.13 6.59 3.07
C ASP A 24 -10.42 5.26 3.35
N LEU A 25 -9.19 5.08 2.83
CA LEU A 25 -8.43 3.84 2.89
C LEU A 25 -8.28 3.30 4.32
N THR A 26 -7.93 4.16 5.29
CA THR A 26 -7.75 3.76 6.68
C THR A 26 -9.06 3.23 7.29
N SER A 27 -10.17 3.90 7.01
CA SER A 27 -11.51 3.49 7.48
C SER A 27 -11.93 2.16 6.85
N LEU A 28 -11.70 2.01 5.55
CA LEU A 28 -11.96 0.79 4.81
C LEU A 28 -11.13 -0.38 5.36
N LEU A 29 -9.82 -0.23 5.54
CA LEU A 29 -8.95 -1.26 6.12
C LEU A 29 -9.37 -1.66 7.53
N LYS A 30 -9.76 -0.69 8.37
CA LYS A 30 -10.31 -0.98 9.71
C LYS A 30 -11.57 -1.84 9.61
N LYS A 31 -12.46 -1.55 8.66
CA LYS A 31 -13.66 -2.35 8.41
C LYS A 31 -13.36 -3.72 7.82
N VAL A 32 -12.38 -3.86 6.93
CA VAL A 32 -12.06 -5.17 6.32
C VAL A 32 -11.31 -6.07 7.30
N SER A 33 -10.38 -5.51 8.08
CA SER A 33 -9.56 -6.26 9.03
C SER A 33 -10.36 -6.94 10.14
N GLN A 34 -11.51 -6.38 10.54
CA GLN A 34 -12.39 -7.04 11.52
C GLN A 34 -12.89 -8.42 11.02
N TYR A 35 -13.08 -8.57 9.71
CA TYR A 35 -13.61 -9.81 9.11
C TYR A 35 -12.57 -10.94 9.06
N LEU A 36 -11.28 -10.64 9.25
CA LEU A 36 -10.24 -11.66 9.44
C LEU A 36 -10.45 -12.45 10.72
N ARG A 37 -11.16 -11.88 11.72
CA ARG A 37 -11.49 -12.55 12.98
C ARG A 37 -12.86 -13.23 12.96
N SER A 38 -13.51 -13.32 11.79
CA SER A 38 -14.80 -13.99 11.66
C SER A 38 -14.70 -15.48 12.00
N LYS A 39 -15.74 -16.03 12.65
CA LYS A 39 -15.86 -17.48 12.90
C LYS A 39 -15.94 -18.28 11.59
N LYS A 40 -16.48 -17.67 10.52
CA LYS A 40 -16.64 -18.32 9.20
C LYS A 40 -15.34 -18.26 8.40
N TRP A 41 -14.81 -19.42 8.03
CA TRP A 41 -13.59 -19.53 7.21
C TRP A 41 -13.68 -18.75 5.89
N ASP A 42 -14.77 -18.93 5.13
CA ASP A 42 -14.98 -18.22 3.86
C ASP A 42 -14.93 -16.70 4.00
N THR A 43 -15.42 -16.17 5.13
CA THR A 43 -15.36 -14.74 5.40
C THR A 43 -13.92 -14.28 5.63
N ARG A 44 -13.09 -15.08 6.30
CA ARG A 44 -11.67 -14.77 6.49
C ARG A 44 -10.92 -14.77 5.16
N VAL A 45 -11.16 -15.78 4.33
CA VAL A 45 -10.56 -15.90 2.98
C VAL A 45 -10.96 -14.71 2.10
N ALA A 46 -12.24 -14.35 2.07
CA ALA A 46 -12.69 -13.20 1.30
C ALA A 46 -12.11 -11.87 1.79
N ALA A 47 -12.00 -11.69 3.11
CA ALA A 47 -11.37 -10.51 3.69
C ALA A 47 -9.88 -10.42 3.34
N ALA A 48 -9.16 -11.54 3.36
CA ALA A 48 -7.77 -11.60 2.92
C ALA A 48 -7.61 -11.22 1.45
N HIS A 49 -8.46 -11.74 0.56
CA HIS A 49 -8.47 -11.34 -0.85
C HIS A 49 -8.77 -9.85 -1.04
N ALA A 50 -9.70 -9.28 -0.27
CA ALA A 50 -10.00 -7.86 -0.33
C ALA A 50 -8.78 -7.01 0.10
N ILE A 51 -8.09 -7.38 1.18
CA ILE A 51 -6.88 -6.68 1.61
C ILE A 51 -5.76 -6.80 0.57
N GLY A 52 -5.59 -7.99 -0.04
CA GLY A 52 -4.65 -8.18 -1.13
C GLY A 52 -4.94 -7.26 -2.32
N SER A 53 -6.20 -7.20 -2.75
CA SER A 53 -6.60 -6.32 -3.85
C SER A 53 -6.45 -4.83 -3.53
N ILE A 54 -6.68 -4.42 -2.28
CA ILE A 54 -6.38 -3.05 -1.83
C ILE A 54 -4.87 -2.78 -1.95
N ALA A 55 -4.03 -3.70 -1.47
CA ALA A 55 -2.57 -3.54 -1.48
C ALA A 55 -1.99 -3.45 -2.90
N GLU A 56 -2.59 -4.15 -3.87
CA GLU A 56 -2.22 -4.08 -5.29
C GLU A 56 -2.61 -2.75 -5.95
N ASN A 57 -3.73 -2.16 -5.52
CA ASN A 57 -4.34 -1.00 -6.17
C ASN A 57 -3.99 0.36 -5.55
N VAL A 58 -3.61 0.39 -4.27
CA VAL A 58 -3.20 1.62 -3.59
C VAL A 58 -1.78 1.99 -4.00
N LYS A 59 -1.58 3.26 -4.37
CA LYS A 59 -0.25 3.81 -4.66
C LYS A 59 0.59 3.81 -3.38
N HIS A 60 1.69 3.07 -3.40
CA HIS A 60 2.70 3.12 -2.35
C HIS A 60 3.56 4.37 -2.57
N ILE A 61 3.78 5.16 -1.51
CA ILE A 61 4.74 6.25 -1.55
C ILE A 61 6.12 5.64 -1.79
N SER A 62 6.73 6.00 -2.91
CA SER A 62 8.10 5.61 -3.19
C SER A 62 9.07 6.50 -2.40
N LEU A 63 10.25 5.95 -2.10
CA LEU A 63 11.30 6.68 -1.42
C LEU A 63 11.72 7.93 -2.23
N ASN A 64 11.77 7.83 -3.56
CA ASN A 64 12.07 8.96 -4.45
C ASN A 64 11.02 10.08 -4.36
N GLU A 65 9.73 9.75 -4.32
CA GLU A 65 8.67 10.77 -4.17
C GLU A 65 8.77 11.47 -2.81
N LEU A 66 9.14 10.73 -1.76
CA LEU A 66 9.34 11.30 -0.43
C LEU A 66 10.59 12.19 -0.38
N ILE A 67 11.71 11.75 -0.96
CA ILE A 67 12.92 12.59 -1.11
C ILE A 67 12.60 13.87 -1.90
N GLY A 68 11.91 13.75 -3.04
CA GLY A 68 11.51 14.91 -3.84
C GLY A 68 10.70 15.92 -3.04
N SER A 69 9.70 15.45 -2.29
CA SER A 69 8.90 16.29 -1.39
C SER A 69 9.76 16.97 -0.31
N VAL A 70 10.71 16.25 0.30
CA VAL A 70 11.63 16.80 1.31
C VAL A 70 12.53 17.88 0.72
N VAL A 71 13.13 17.64 -0.45
CA VAL A 71 13.98 18.62 -1.14
C VAL A 71 13.19 19.89 -1.48
N THR A 72 11.94 19.74 -1.95
CA THR A 72 11.05 20.89 -2.17
C THR A 72 10.78 21.66 -0.87
N LYS A 73 10.48 20.98 0.23
CA LYS A 73 10.25 21.59 1.54
C LYS A 73 11.49 22.28 2.13
N MET A 74 12.67 21.70 1.92
CA MET A 74 13.95 22.29 2.32
C MET A 74 14.24 23.56 1.51
N SER A 75 13.97 23.52 0.21
CA SER A 75 14.11 24.69 -0.68
C SER A 75 13.16 25.83 -0.29
N GLU A 76 11.90 25.51 0.05
CA GLU A 76 10.93 26.47 0.60
C GLU A 76 11.41 27.10 1.92
N SER A 77 12.22 26.38 2.69
CA SER A 77 12.81 26.85 3.96
C SER A 77 14.14 27.60 3.76
N GLY A 78 14.54 27.87 2.50
CA GLY A 78 15.80 28.55 2.16
C GLY A 78 17.05 27.67 2.31
N ILE A 79 16.88 26.36 2.49
CA ILE A 79 17.96 25.39 2.59
C ILE A 79 18.21 24.84 1.18
N SER A 80 19.34 25.22 0.58
CA SER A 80 19.81 24.64 -0.67
C SER A 80 20.36 23.24 -0.42
N CYS A 81 19.64 22.19 -0.81
CA CYS A 81 20.15 20.83 -0.83
C CYS A 81 19.84 20.17 -2.19
N SER A 82 20.79 19.43 -2.76
CA SER A 82 20.58 18.66 -3.99
C SER A 82 20.11 17.24 -3.66
N VAL A 83 19.36 16.63 -4.59
CA VAL A 83 18.98 15.20 -4.53
C VAL A 83 20.24 14.32 -4.48
N ASP A 84 21.31 14.74 -5.16
CA ASP A 84 22.59 14.04 -5.20
C ASP A 84 23.30 14.01 -3.83
N ASP A 85 23.18 15.08 -3.04
CA ASP A 85 23.78 15.17 -1.69
C ASP A 85 23.11 14.20 -0.70
N LEU A 86 21.80 13.97 -0.85
CA LEU A 86 21.03 13.01 -0.04
C LEU A 86 21.31 11.56 -0.45
N CYS A 87 21.44 11.30 -1.75
CA CYS A 87 21.79 9.99 -2.28
C CYS A 87 23.22 9.56 -1.89
N ALA A 88 24.11 10.51 -1.63
CA ALA A 88 25.44 10.27 -1.09
C ALA A 88 25.43 9.89 0.42
N TRP A 89 24.29 10.00 1.11
CA TRP A 89 24.19 9.65 2.53
C TRP A 89 24.21 8.13 2.75
N PRO A 90 25.24 7.56 3.43
CA PRO A 90 25.45 6.11 3.51
C PRO A 90 24.26 5.31 4.09
N TYR A 91 23.48 5.94 4.98
CA TYR A 91 22.31 5.35 5.63
C TYR A 91 21.16 5.00 4.65
N LEU A 92 20.99 5.73 3.55
CA LEU A 92 19.89 5.52 2.61
C LEU A 92 20.19 4.44 1.57
N GLN A 93 21.46 4.24 1.18
CA GLN A 93 21.87 3.22 0.22
C GLN A 93 21.56 1.78 0.67
N ALA A 94 21.69 1.48 1.97
CA ALA A 94 21.54 0.13 2.50
C ALA A 94 20.09 -0.41 2.44
N LYS A 95 19.08 0.46 2.30
CA LYS A 95 17.66 0.09 2.42
C LYS A 95 16.89 0.02 1.09
N ILE A 96 17.47 0.53 0.00
CA ILE A 96 16.84 0.59 -1.33
C ILE A 96 16.81 -0.79 -2.02
N THR A 97 17.75 -1.67 -1.72
CA THR A 97 17.91 -2.98 -2.39
C THR A 97 17.02 -4.09 -1.80
N GLY A 98 16.29 -3.84 -0.71
CA GLY A 98 15.84 -4.90 0.20
C GLY A 98 14.35 -5.28 0.22
N SER A 99 13.46 -4.72 -0.60
CA SER A 99 12.01 -4.99 -0.41
C SER A 99 11.23 -5.19 -1.70
N SER A 100 11.58 -6.25 -2.44
CA SER A 100 10.65 -6.86 -3.40
C SER A 100 9.69 -7.80 -2.66
N PHE A 101 8.56 -7.26 -2.20
CA PHE A 101 7.48 -8.05 -1.56
C PHE A 101 6.65 -8.88 -2.57
N ARG A 102 7.03 -8.91 -3.86
CA ARG A 102 6.25 -9.51 -4.96
C ARG A 102 6.46 -11.02 -5.13
N ARG A 103 6.59 -11.79 -4.04
CA ARG A 103 6.84 -13.24 -4.17
C ARG A 103 6.02 -14.17 -3.26
N LEU A 104 4.99 -13.68 -2.56
CA LEU A 104 4.27 -14.49 -1.56
C LEU A 104 2.86 -14.98 -1.96
N PHE A 105 2.37 -14.73 -3.18
CA PHE A 105 1.01 -15.17 -3.56
C PHE A 105 0.93 -15.77 -4.98
N ASN A 106 1.81 -16.71 -5.30
CA ASN A 106 1.60 -17.67 -6.40
C ASN A 106 1.95 -19.07 -5.90
N GLN A 107 0.99 -19.71 -5.24
CA GLN A 107 0.87 -21.17 -5.18
C GLN A 107 -0.60 -21.53 -4.98
#